data_AF-A0A0V1H3L7-F1
#
_entry.id   AF-A0A0V1H3L7-F1
#
_cell.length_a   1.000
_cell.length_b   1.000
_cell.length_c   1.000
_cell.angle_alpha   90.00
_cell.angle_beta   90.00
_cell.angle_gamma   90.00
#
_symmetry.space_group_name_H-M   'P 1'
#
loop_
_entity.id
_entity.type
_entity.pdbx_description
1 polymer ?
#
loop_
_entity_poly.entity_id
_entity_poly.type
_entity_poly.pdbx_seq_one_letter_code
_entity_poly.pdbx_strand_id
1 'polypeptide(L)'
;MNTFSKTVCVNLRNFRNATLTLQTAVRSQSTIESVSVSPCDDPTVCIVKRGDIISTNVTFVPHKRISRLTLKSYAKINKISFTVAVPDYNGCKDHGLKCPLNPEVSVTYQRNVTIAASTPLVTAVLRSQLKDQNNWDVFCIESKIKFVKCGYAGTNFPEHVFPSVVGRPTIRSKIKVNDVELQDVMIGSKCAAVRHMLDLSYPMDNGIVRNWDDMDLVWDYTFGPECLNLQPSECKLLLTEAPLNPIKNREKMFEVMFEKFGFHSVYVAVQAVLTLYAQGLETGVVVDSGDGVTHICPVYQGFALNHLTKRLDIAGRNITSYLVSLLKLRGYAFNHSADFETVRQIKEKLCYTAYDIEQEVKLALETVILVKPYTLPDGRVIRVGSERFQAPEVLFQPNLIDVECCGISELLFNVIQSADIDTRAEFYKHIVLSGGSTMFAGLPSRFEREIKQLYLERVLKGNKEAFQKFKIRVEASPGRKYVVFEGGSLLAKLMRDREDFWVSRMDFKEHGINCVRKKFGVCS
;
A
#
# COMPACT_ATOMS: atom_id res chain seq x y z
N MET A 1 -2.03 7.87 39.74
CA MET A 1 -1.17 7.30 38.67
C MET A 1 -2.09 6.60 37.68
N ASN A 2 -2.59 7.31 36.65
CA ASN A 2 -3.46 6.70 35.63
C ASN A 2 -2.62 6.30 34.42
N THR A 3 -2.42 4.99 34.26
CA THR A 3 -1.76 4.35 33.13
C THR A 3 -2.70 4.34 31.91
N PHE A 4 -2.74 5.42 31.13
CA PHE A 4 -3.36 5.43 29.81
C PHE A 4 -2.47 4.66 28.81
N SER A 5 -2.87 3.47 28.40
CA SER A 5 -1.94 2.49 27.78
C SER A 5 -1.95 2.42 26.24
N LYS A 6 -2.79 3.19 25.52
CA LYS A 6 -2.90 3.04 24.05
C LYS A 6 -2.84 4.39 23.30
N THR A 7 -1.76 4.57 22.54
CA THR A 7 -1.64 5.63 21.53
C THR A 7 -1.89 5.00 20.16
N VAL A 8 -2.82 5.57 19.39
CA VAL A 8 -3.29 5.05 18.12
C VAL A 8 -2.85 5.99 17.00
N CYS A 9 -2.31 5.42 15.93
CA CYS A 9 -1.91 6.15 14.73
C CYS A 9 -2.87 5.78 13.59
N VAL A 10 -3.51 6.78 13.01
CA VAL A 10 -4.36 6.60 11.84
C VAL A 10 -3.83 7.45 10.70
N ASN A 11 -3.45 6.78 9.63
CA ASN A 11 -3.00 7.40 8.40
C ASN A 11 -4.07 7.22 7.33
N LEU A 12 -4.77 8.32 7.04
CA LEU A 12 -5.88 8.38 6.11
C LEU A 12 -5.33 8.58 4.70
N ARG A 13 -5.09 7.47 4.00
CA ARG A 13 -4.75 7.47 2.57
C ARG A 13 -5.74 6.61 1.81
N ASN A 14 -6.31 7.18 0.75
CA ASN A 14 -7.33 6.55 -0.07
C ASN A 14 -6.68 5.55 -1.06
N PHE A 15 -6.76 4.23 -0.83
CA PHE A 15 -6.29 3.18 -1.76
C PHE A 15 -7.02 1.84 -1.54
N ARG A 16 -7.22 1.05 -2.61
CA ARG A 16 -8.06 -0.16 -2.63
C ARG A 16 -7.26 -1.49 -2.70
N ASN A 17 -7.59 -2.47 -1.85
CA ASN A 17 -7.54 -3.96 -1.89
C ASN A 17 -6.28 -4.85 -2.23
N ALA A 18 -6.47 -6.19 -2.04
CA ALA A 18 -5.57 -7.31 -1.63
C ALA A 18 -5.67 -8.65 -2.47
N THR A 19 -4.71 -9.61 -2.45
CA THR A 19 -4.65 -10.80 -3.39
C THR A 19 -3.87 -12.07 -2.91
N LEU A 20 -4.47 -13.28 -2.88
CA LEU A 20 -3.79 -14.58 -2.68
C LEU A 20 -3.18 -15.11 -4.01
N THR A 21 -2.08 -15.89 -4.02
CA THR A 21 -1.47 -16.34 -5.29
C THR A 21 -0.73 -17.68 -5.17
N LEU A 22 -1.28 -18.74 -5.76
CA LEU A 22 -0.64 -20.06 -5.86
C LEU A 22 0.44 -20.05 -6.96
N GLN A 23 1.62 -20.64 -6.68
CA GLN A 23 2.70 -20.79 -7.67
C GLN A 23 3.26 -22.22 -7.62
N THR A 24 3.19 -22.93 -8.74
CA THR A 24 3.94 -24.16 -8.95
C THR A 24 5.42 -23.84 -9.17
N ALA A 25 6.32 -24.63 -8.57
CA ALA A 25 7.75 -24.46 -8.76
C ALA A 25 8.13 -24.78 -10.22
N VAL A 26 9.07 -24.01 -10.79
CA VAL A 26 9.54 -24.10 -12.19
C VAL A 26 10.17 -25.48 -12.53
N ARG A 27 10.41 -26.34 -11.53
CA ARG A 27 10.91 -27.72 -11.67
C ARG A 27 10.26 -28.64 -10.63
N SER A 28 8.97 -28.96 -10.75
CA SER A 28 8.28 -29.90 -9.85
C SER A 28 8.41 -31.36 -10.33
N GLN A 29 8.57 -32.30 -9.40
CA GLN A 29 8.57 -33.76 -9.68
C GLN A 29 7.16 -34.38 -9.63
N SER A 30 6.12 -33.55 -9.67
CA SER A 30 4.72 -33.99 -9.67
C SER A 30 3.82 -33.02 -10.45
N THR A 31 2.69 -33.54 -10.91
CA THR A 31 1.60 -32.77 -11.52
C THR A 31 0.47 -32.61 -10.51
N ILE A 32 0.00 -31.38 -10.27
CA ILE A 32 -1.12 -31.10 -9.36
C ILE A 32 -2.43 -31.22 -10.15
N GLU A 33 -3.35 -32.05 -9.67
CA GLU A 33 -4.67 -32.24 -10.29
C GLU A 33 -5.72 -31.30 -9.69
N SER A 34 -5.73 -31.13 -8.37
CA SER A 34 -6.70 -30.27 -7.69
C SER A 34 -6.20 -29.77 -6.34
N VAL A 35 -6.69 -28.59 -5.93
CA VAL A 35 -6.45 -28.02 -4.60
C VAL A 35 -7.77 -27.51 -4.06
N SER A 36 -8.13 -27.94 -2.85
CA SER A 36 -9.29 -27.44 -2.13
C SER A 36 -8.88 -26.96 -0.73
N VAL A 37 -9.42 -25.84 -0.27
CA VAL A 37 -9.10 -25.29 1.04
C VAL A 37 -10.42 -25.08 1.79
N SER A 38 -10.75 -25.89 2.79
CA SER A 38 -11.96 -25.65 3.60
C SER A 38 -11.62 -24.75 4.80
N PRO A 39 -12.51 -23.80 5.18
CA PRO A 39 -13.90 -23.62 4.75
C PRO A 39 -14.10 -22.68 3.55
N CYS A 40 -13.14 -22.57 2.64
CA CYS A 40 -13.16 -21.60 1.55
C CYS A 40 -13.70 -22.21 0.25
N ASP A 41 -14.76 -21.60 -0.30
CA ASP A 41 -15.38 -22.03 -1.56
C ASP A 41 -14.51 -21.75 -2.80
N ASP A 42 -13.62 -20.75 -2.71
CA ASP A 42 -12.65 -20.42 -3.75
C ASP A 42 -11.21 -20.46 -3.18
N PRO A 43 -10.31 -21.33 -3.69
CA PRO A 43 -8.94 -21.45 -3.21
C PRO A 43 -8.06 -20.22 -3.53
N THR A 44 -8.55 -19.24 -4.29
CA THR A 44 -7.85 -18.00 -4.63
C THR A 44 -8.19 -16.83 -3.69
N VAL A 45 -9.25 -16.92 -2.89
CA VAL A 45 -9.60 -15.91 -1.88
C VAL A 45 -10.23 -16.61 -0.68
N CYS A 46 -9.48 -16.72 0.41
CA CYS A 46 -9.89 -17.47 1.60
C CYS A 46 -9.91 -16.55 2.83
N ILE A 47 -11.07 -16.38 3.45
CA ILE A 47 -11.26 -15.60 4.68
C ILE A 47 -11.40 -16.58 5.83
N VAL A 48 -10.49 -16.48 6.80
CA VAL A 48 -10.34 -17.43 7.92
C VAL A 48 -10.17 -16.66 9.22
N LYS A 49 -10.90 -17.08 10.26
CA LYS A 49 -10.92 -16.46 11.59
C LYS A 49 -9.86 -17.09 12.49
N ARG A 50 -9.48 -16.37 13.55
CA ARG A 50 -8.60 -16.91 14.59
C ARG A 50 -9.33 -18.03 15.33
N GLY A 51 -8.67 -19.18 15.49
CA GLY A 51 -9.30 -20.40 16.02
C GLY A 51 -9.84 -21.34 14.93
N ASP A 52 -9.95 -20.91 13.68
CA ASP A 52 -10.36 -21.78 12.58
C ASP A 52 -9.26 -22.81 12.27
N ILE A 53 -9.70 -24.02 11.90
CA ILE A 53 -8.85 -25.07 11.35
C ILE A 53 -8.99 -25.00 9.84
N ILE A 54 -7.90 -24.60 9.18
CA ILE A 54 -7.83 -24.57 7.72
C ILE A 54 -7.40 -25.95 7.25
N SER A 55 -8.25 -26.65 6.49
CA SER A 55 -7.86 -27.91 5.85
C SER A 55 -7.55 -27.65 4.38
N THR A 56 -6.27 -27.80 4.02
CA THR A 56 -5.80 -27.74 2.64
C THR A 56 -5.63 -29.16 2.12
N ASN A 57 -6.38 -29.53 1.08
CA ASN A 57 -6.21 -30.78 0.36
C ASN A 57 -5.55 -30.48 -0.99
N VAL A 58 -4.47 -31.19 -1.29
CA VAL A 58 -3.74 -31.09 -2.55
C VAL A 58 -3.67 -32.48 -3.17
N THR A 59 -4.32 -32.66 -4.31
CA THR A 59 -4.27 -33.91 -5.09
C THR A 59 -3.20 -33.78 -6.16
N PHE A 60 -2.23 -34.69 -6.19
CA PHE A 60 -1.12 -34.66 -7.12
C PHE A 60 -0.67 -36.06 -7.55
N VAL A 61 -0.07 -36.14 -8.74
CA VAL A 61 0.50 -37.35 -9.34
C VAL A 61 2.02 -37.22 -9.38
N PRO A 62 2.77 -38.09 -8.66
CA PRO A 62 4.23 -38.06 -8.67
C PRO A 62 4.80 -38.68 -9.94
N HIS A 63 5.84 -38.08 -10.53
CA HIS A 63 6.51 -38.60 -11.73
C HIS A 63 7.55 -39.69 -11.41
N LYS A 64 7.95 -39.84 -10.14
CA LYS A 64 8.93 -40.81 -9.67
C LYS A 64 8.48 -41.41 -8.34
N ARG A 65 9.07 -42.55 -7.96
CA ARG A 65 8.79 -43.20 -6.68
C ARG A 65 9.27 -42.33 -5.51
N ILE A 66 8.38 -41.99 -4.58
CA ILE A 66 8.68 -41.16 -3.40
C ILE A 66 8.57 -42.02 -2.14
N SER A 67 9.68 -42.19 -1.43
CA SER A 67 9.73 -42.99 -0.20
C SER A 67 9.58 -42.16 1.07
N ARG A 68 9.87 -40.85 1.01
CA ARG A 68 9.75 -39.91 2.13
C ARG A 68 9.29 -38.54 1.64
N LEU A 69 8.36 -37.95 2.38
CA LEU A 69 7.88 -36.59 2.14
C LEU A 69 8.14 -35.72 3.38
N THR A 70 8.72 -34.54 3.17
CA THR A 70 9.02 -33.58 4.23
C THR A 70 8.39 -32.23 3.90
N LEU A 71 7.64 -31.66 4.85
CA LEU A 71 7.05 -30.35 4.70
C LEU A 71 7.98 -29.29 5.28
N LYS A 72 8.41 -28.33 4.45
CA LYS A 72 9.14 -27.14 4.92
C LYS A 72 8.27 -25.91 4.77
N SER A 73 8.03 -25.20 5.87
CA SER A 73 7.27 -23.95 5.86
C SER A 73 8.16 -22.77 6.19
N TYR A 74 8.14 -21.80 5.30
CA TYR A 74 8.87 -20.55 5.44
C TYR A 74 7.85 -19.43 5.54
N ALA A 75 8.01 -18.55 6.50
CA ALA A 75 7.31 -17.29 6.47
C ALA A 75 8.28 -16.25 5.93
N LYS A 76 7.81 -15.54 4.92
CA LYS A 76 8.58 -14.50 4.25
C LYS A 76 7.88 -13.18 4.53
N ILE A 77 8.43 -12.45 5.50
CA ILE A 77 8.12 -11.04 5.71
C ILE A 77 9.17 -10.29 4.90
N ASN A 78 8.74 -9.61 3.83
CA ASN A 78 9.62 -8.92 2.88
C ASN A 78 10.52 -9.87 2.05
N LYS A 79 11.87 -9.73 2.12
CA LYS A 79 12.88 -10.56 1.42
C LYS A 79 13.59 -11.57 2.32
N ILE A 80 13.39 -11.48 3.63
CA ILE A 80 14.02 -12.37 4.61
C ILE A 80 13.08 -13.55 4.81
N SER A 81 13.59 -14.74 4.53
CA SER A 81 12.86 -15.98 4.80
C SER A 81 13.28 -16.46 6.17
N PHE A 82 12.35 -16.53 7.10
CA PHE A 82 12.60 -17.17 8.39
C PHE A 82 11.85 -18.50 8.38
N THR A 83 12.55 -19.53 8.85
CA THR A 83 11.96 -20.84 9.07
C THR A 83 10.94 -20.66 10.18
N VAL A 84 9.66 -20.85 9.86
CA VAL A 84 8.68 -21.00 10.94
C VAL A 84 9.01 -22.33 11.57
N ALA A 85 9.26 -22.35 12.89
CA ALA A 85 9.43 -23.59 13.64
C ALA A 85 8.09 -24.33 13.66
N VAL A 86 7.78 -24.96 12.55
CA VAL A 86 6.76 -25.98 12.43
C VAL A 86 7.50 -27.29 12.70
N PRO A 87 7.00 -28.21 13.55
CA PRO A 87 7.61 -29.52 13.73
C PRO A 87 7.89 -30.13 12.36
N ASP A 88 9.07 -30.75 12.17
CA ASP A 88 9.42 -31.40 10.90
C ASP A 88 8.44 -32.54 10.62
N TYR A 89 7.31 -32.23 9.96
CA TYR A 89 6.23 -33.17 9.72
C TYR A 89 6.59 -34.09 8.56
N ASN A 90 6.46 -35.39 8.81
CA ASN A 90 6.65 -36.43 7.82
C ASN A 90 5.31 -36.67 7.12
N GLY A 91 5.20 -36.23 5.85
CA GLY A 91 3.98 -36.37 5.06
C GLY A 91 3.49 -37.80 4.91
N CYS A 92 4.36 -38.80 5.07
CA CYS A 92 4.04 -40.23 5.02
C CYS A 92 3.57 -40.84 6.36
N LYS A 93 3.79 -40.17 7.49
CA LYS A 93 3.42 -40.70 8.83
C LYS A 93 2.32 -39.86 9.49
N ASP A 94 2.37 -38.54 9.31
CA ASP A 94 1.57 -37.60 10.11
C ASP A 94 0.29 -37.12 9.39
N HIS A 95 0.17 -37.39 8.08
CA HIS A 95 -0.90 -36.88 7.22
C HIS A 95 -1.56 -37.95 6.33
N GLY A 96 -1.48 -39.22 6.74
CA GLY A 96 -2.30 -40.31 6.16
C GLY A 96 -1.83 -40.89 4.82
N LEU A 97 -0.70 -40.45 4.26
CA LEU A 97 -0.16 -40.99 3.01
C LEU A 97 0.59 -42.32 3.24
N LYS A 98 0.17 -43.41 2.57
CA LYS A 98 0.89 -44.70 2.60
C LYS A 98 2.08 -44.70 1.65
N CYS A 99 3.25 -44.32 2.14
CA CYS A 99 4.50 -44.38 1.37
C CYS A 99 5.08 -45.82 1.32
N PRO A 100 5.78 -46.22 0.24
CA PRO A 100 6.22 -45.38 -0.88
C PRO A 100 5.11 -45.07 -1.89
N LEU A 101 5.03 -43.81 -2.32
CA LEU A 101 4.13 -43.39 -3.39
C LEU A 101 4.68 -43.89 -4.72
N ASN A 102 3.82 -44.55 -5.50
CA ASN A 102 4.16 -45.06 -6.82
C ASN A 102 4.02 -43.95 -7.87
N PRO A 103 4.91 -43.91 -8.88
CA PRO A 103 4.77 -42.95 -9.97
C PRO A 103 3.43 -43.15 -10.69
N GLU A 104 2.88 -42.06 -11.24
CA GLU A 104 1.66 -42.04 -12.05
C GLU A 104 0.36 -42.42 -11.33
N VAL A 105 0.39 -42.60 -10.00
CA VAL A 105 -0.81 -42.81 -9.18
C VAL A 105 -1.19 -41.50 -8.50
N SER A 106 -2.44 -41.06 -8.63
CA SER A 106 -2.94 -39.85 -7.97
C SER A 106 -3.07 -40.05 -6.47
N VAL A 107 -2.63 -39.06 -5.70
CA VAL A 107 -2.59 -39.09 -4.24
C VAL A 107 -3.01 -37.73 -3.68
N THR A 108 -3.87 -37.73 -2.66
CA THR A 108 -4.33 -36.51 -1.99
C THR A 108 -3.61 -36.32 -0.66
N TYR A 109 -2.88 -35.21 -0.53
CA TYR A 109 -2.27 -34.76 0.72
C TYR A 109 -3.20 -33.79 1.43
N GLN A 110 -3.55 -34.09 2.67
CA GLN A 110 -4.38 -33.23 3.51
C GLN A 110 -3.56 -32.64 4.65
N ARG A 111 -3.64 -31.32 4.81
CA ARG A 111 -3.01 -30.60 5.91
C ARG A 111 -4.02 -29.73 6.64
N ASN A 112 -4.10 -29.93 7.95
CA ASN A 112 -4.86 -29.06 8.83
C ASN A 112 -3.90 -28.07 9.50
N VAL A 113 -4.19 -26.78 9.37
CA VAL A 113 -3.45 -25.70 10.01
C VAL A 113 -4.40 -24.95 10.92
N THR A 114 -4.15 -25.03 12.22
CA THR A 114 -4.90 -24.26 13.21
C THR A 114 -4.30 -22.86 13.32
N ILE A 115 -5.13 -21.82 13.17
CA ILE A 115 -4.69 -20.44 13.45
C ILE A 115 -4.69 -20.25 14.98
N ALA A 116 -3.52 -20.37 15.60
CA ALA A 116 -3.37 -20.16 17.04
C ALA A 116 -3.71 -18.71 17.43
N ALA A 117 -4.33 -18.51 18.59
CA ALA A 117 -4.69 -17.18 19.10
C ALA A 117 -3.49 -16.23 19.29
N SER A 118 -2.30 -16.79 19.49
CA SER A 118 -1.01 -16.08 19.63
C SER A 118 -0.32 -15.72 18.31
N THR A 119 -0.93 -16.04 17.16
CA THR A 119 -0.33 -15.78 15.85
C THR A 119 -0.26 -14.26 15.59
N PRO A 120 0.95 -13.69 15.39
CA PRO A 120 1.12 -12.25 15.25
C PRO A 120 0.48 -11.75 13.94
N LEU A 121 -0.22 -10.60 14.01
CA LEU A 121 -0.87 -9.92 12.88
C LEU A 121 0.19 -9.24 11.99
N VAL A 122 0.90 -10.03 11.19
CA VAL A 122 1.85 -9.54 10.17
C VAL A 122 1.41 -10.02 8.80
N THR A 123 1.56 -9.18 7.76
CA THR A 123 1.43 -9.62 6.36
C THR A 123 2.65 -10.46 5.97
N ALA A 124 2.59 -11.76 6.26
CA ALA A 124 3.61 -12.72 5.86
C ALA A 124 3.17 -13.45 4.59
N VAL A 125 4.10 -13.62 3.65
CA VAL A 125 3.93 -14.63 2.60
C VAL A 125 4.28 -15.96 3.25
N LEU A 126 3.26 -16.73 3.62
CA LEU A 126 3.48 -18.09 4.06
C LEU A 126 3.76 -18.94 2.82
N ARG A 127 4.98 -19.48 2.74
CA ARG A 127 5.42 -20.38 1.69
C ARG A 127 5.60 -21.78 2.27
N SER A 128 4.70 -22.70 1.93
CA SER A 128 4.82 -24.10 2.30
C SER A 128 5.27 -24.92 1.09
N GLN A 129 6.38 -25.65 1.24
CA GLN A 129 6.96 -26.53 0.23
C GLN A 129 6.92 -27.97 0.73
N LEU A 130 6.28 -28.85 -0.04
CA LEU A 130 6.39 -30.29 0.20
C LEU A 130 7.55 -30.84 -0.63
N LYS A 131 8.47 -31.57 -0.02
CA LYS A 131 9.71 -32.05 -0.64
C LYS A 131 9.90 -33.56 -0.52
N ASP A 132 10.54 -34.17 -1.52
CA ASP A 132 10.85 -35.60 -1.55
C ASP A 132 12.11 -35.99 -0.74
N GLN A 133 12.50 -37.27 -0.76
CA GLN A 133 13.70 -37.78 -0.08
C GLN A 133 15.02 -37.14 -0.55
N ASN A 134 15.03 -36.53 -1.74
CA ASN A 134 16.17 -35.86 -2.34
C ASN A 134 16.09 -34.32 -2.18
N ASN A 135 15.13 -33.82 -1.40
CA ASN A 135 14.88 -32.39 -1.13
C ASN A 135 14.36 -31.58 -2.34
N TRP A 136 13.83 -32.25 -3.37
CA TRP A 136 13.19 -31.64 -4.54
C TRP A 136 11.75 -31.23 -4.24
N ASP A 137 11.30 -30.11 -4.81
CA ASP A 137 9.95 -29.58 -4.60
C ASP A 137 8.91 -30.46 -5.33
N VAL A 138 7.97 -31.00 -4.56
CA VAL A 138 6.77 -31.69 -5.06
C VAL A 138 5.72 -30.64 -5.44
N PHE A 139 5.40 -29.70 -4.53
CA PHE A 139 4.58 -28.50 -4.81
C PHE A 139 4.82 -27.35 -3.81
N CYS A 140 4.32 -26.14 -4.12
CA CYS A 140 4.50 -24.90 -3.34
C CYS A 140 3.22 -24.01 -3.30
N ILE A 141 2.96 -23.29 -2.20
CA ILE A 141 1.76 -22.44 -1.96
C ILE A 141 2.18 -21.04 -1.40
N GLU A 142 1.61 -19.90 -1.86
CA GLU A 142 1.89 -18.51 -1.39
C GLU A 142 0.62 -17.56 -1.27
N SER A 143 0.62 -16.50 -0.40
CA SER A 143 -0.57 -15.61 -0.10
C SER A 143 -0.25 -14.11 0.32
N LYS A 144 -1.03 -13.03 -0.05
CA LYS A 144 -0.77 -11.54 0.23
C LYS A 144 -1.99 -10.51 0.28
N ILE A 145 -1.96 -9.32 0.99
CA ILE A 145 -3.13 -8.33 1.14
C ILE A 145 -2.75 -6.78 1.47
N LYS A 146 -3.46 -5.64 1.05
CA LYS A 146 -3.21 -4.14 1.38
C LYS A 146 -4.32 -3.01 1.23
N PHE A 147 -4.30 -1.86 2.01
CA PHE A 147 -5.35 -0.77 2.10
C PHE A 147 -5.13 0.62 2.96
N VAL A 148 -6.15 1.27 3.66
CA VAL A 148 -6.19 2.43 4.67
C VAL A 148 -5.52 2.08 5.99
N LYS A 149 -4.58 2.87 6.50
CA LYS A 149 -3.61 2.35 7.48
C LYS A 149 -3.92 2.85 8.87
N CYS A 150 -4.31 1.95 9.77
CA CYS A 150 -4.40 2.27 11.18
C CYS A 150 -3.75 1.18 12.03
N GLY A 151 -3.34 1.57 13.24
CA GLY A 151 -2.69 0.68 14.18
C GLY A 151 -2.19 1.43 15.40
N TYR A 152 -1.46 0.73 16.27
CA TYR A 152 -0.94 1.29 17.50
C TYR A 152 0.47 1.88 17.33
N ALA A 153 0.78 2.89 18.15
CA ALA A 153 2.11 3.46 18.21
C ALA A 153 3.17 2.42 18.61
N GLY A 154 4.31 2.42 17.93
CA GLY A 154 5.39 1.44 18.11
C GLY A 154 5.31 0.22 17.22
N THR A 155 4.31 0.14 16.34
CA THR A 155 4.23 -0.89 15.29
C THR A 155 4.94 -0.42 14.02
N ASN A 156 5.70 -1.31 13.38
CA ASN A 156 6.38 -1.02 12.11
C ASN A 156 5.43 -1.12 10.90
N PHE A 157 4.29 -1.79 11.07
CA PHE A 157 3.29 -1.99 10.05
C PHE A 157 1.91 -1.65 10.60
N PRO A 158 1.00 -1.09 9.78
CA PRO A 158 -0.38 -0.88 10.20
C PRO A 158 -1.05 -2.22 10.47
N GLU A 159 -1.82 -2.28 11.55
CA GLU A 159 -2.52 -3.49 11.99
C GLU A 159 -3.72 -3.78 11.10
N HIS A 160 -4.48 -2.73 10.77
CA HIS A 160 -5.60 -2.81 9.86
C HIS A 160 -5.31 -2.01 8.62
N VAL A 161 -5.77 -2.62 7.52
CA VAL A 161 -5.81 -1.97 6.26
C VAL A 161 -7.21 -2.22 5.62
N PHE A 162 -7.98 -1.18 5.21
CA PHE A 162 -9.22 -1.29 4.36
C PHE A 162 -9.44 -0.09 3.36
N PRO A 163 -10.20 -0.13 2.25
CA PRO A 163 -10.33 1.04 1.35
C PRO A 163 -11.16 2.19 1.98
N SER A 164 -10.85 3.46 1.69
CA SER A 164 -11.69 4.59 2.16
C SER A 164 -12.86 4.80 1.20
N VAL A 165 -13.86 3.93 1.32
CA VAL A 165 -15.07 3.91 0.49
C VAL A 165 -16.29 3.66 1.37
N VAL A 166 -17.37 4.35 1.03
CA VAL A 166 -18.71 4.16 1.59
C VAL A 166 -19.61 3.73 0.44
N GLY A 167 -20.29 2.60 0.60
CA GLY A 167 -21.21 2.05 -0.39
C GLY A 167 -22.63 2.03 0.16
N ARG A 168 -23.57 2.52 -0.64
CA ARG A 168 -25.01 2.51 -0.33
C ARG A 168 -25.73 1.62 -1.35
N PRO A 169 -26.58 0.67 -0.94
CA PRO A 169 -27.34 -0.16 -1.86
C PRO A 169 -28.18 0.66 -2.85
N THR A 170 -28.03 0.39 -4.15
CA THR A 170 -28.87 1.00 -5.18
C THR A 170 -30.31 0.49 -5.11
N ILE A 171 -30.48 -0.75 -4.65
CA ILE A 171 -31.78 -1.39 -4.43
C ILE A 171 -31.87 -1.79 -2.96
N ARG A 172 -32.94 -1.36 -2.28
CA ARG A 172 -33.23 -1.73 -0.90
C ARG A 172 -33.81 -3.15 -0.84
N SER A 173 -32.94 -4.14 -0.93
CA SER A 173 -33.29 -5.55 -0.78
C SER A 173 -32.24 -6.26 0.07
N LYS A 174 -32.68 -7.01 1.08
CA LYS A 174 -31.81 -7.82 1.94
C LYS A 174 -31.32 -9.06 1.17
N ILE A 175 -30.40 -8.84 0.25
CA ILE A 175 -29.75 -9.90 -0.53
C ILE A 175 -28.47 -10.29 0.22
N LYS A 176 -28.27 -11.59 0.43
CA LYS A 176 -26.97 -12.13 0.86
C LYS A 176 -26.20 -12.56 -0.38
N VAL A 177 -24.99 -12.05 -0.55
CA VAL A 177 -24.08 -12.46 -1.62
C VAL A 177 -22.76 -12.86 -0.96
N ASN A 178 -22.35 -14.11 -1.16
CA ASN A 178 -21.07 -14.65 -0.66
C ASN A 178 -20.80 -14.30 0.83
N ASP A 179 -21.72 -14.69 1.71
CA ASP A 179 -21.69 -14.44 3.17
C ASP A 179 -21.71 -12.98 3.65
N VAL A 180 -21.81 -12.01 2.74
CA VAL A 180 -21.98 -10.60 3.09
C VAL A 180 -23.46 -10.24 3.00
N GLU A 181 -24.05 -9.92 4.14
CA GLU A 181 -25.40 -9.37 4.22
C GLU A 181 -25.35 -7.89 3.84
N LEU A 182 -26.17 -7.51 2.83
CA LEU A 182 -26.24 -6.14 2.37
C LEU A 182 -26.85 -5.26 3.47
N GLN A 183 -26.04 -4.38 4.05
CA GLN A 183 -26.47 -3.37 5.03
C GLN A 183 -26.78 -2.05 4.32
N ASP A 184 -27.51 -1.16 4.98
CA ASP A 184 -27.87 0.16 4.45
C ASP A 184 -26.62 1.01 4.14
N VAL A 185 -25.53 0.78 4.88
CA VAL A 185 -24.22 1.38 4.65
C VAL A 185 -23.16 0.30 4.74
N MET A 186 -22.41 0.15 3.66
CA MET A 186 -21.26 -0.73 3.57
C MET A 186 -19.99 0.13 3.59
N ILE A 187 -18.95 -0.30 4.32
CA ILE A 187 -17.73 0.49 4.48
C ILE A 187 -16.52 -0.40 4.23
N GLY A 188 -15.49 0.15 3.61
CA GLY A 188 -14.21 -0.54 3.50
C GLY A 188 -14.28 -1.81 2.65
N SER A 189 -13.69 -2.89 3.17
CA SER A 189 -13.52 -4.15 2.44
C SER A 189 -14.86 -4.79 2.08
N LYS A 190 -15.91 -4.53 2.88
CA LYS A 190 -17.28 -4.99 2.62
C LYS A 190 -17.84 -4.46 1.29
N CYS A 191 -17.45 -3.26 0.87
CA CYS A 191 -17.88 -2.70 -0.42
C CYS A 191 -17.28 -3.43 -1.62
N ALA A 192 -16.17 -4.14 -1.44
CA ALA A 192 -15.47 -4.77 -2.55
C ALA A 192 -16.24 -5.98 -3.11
N ALA A 193 -16.84 -6.79 -2.23
CA ALA A 193 -17.54 -8.02 -2.61
C ALA A 193 -18.85 -7.74 -3.36
N VAL A 194 -19.58 -6.70 -2.95
CA VAL A 194 -20.90 -6.33 -3.49
C VAL A 194 -20.86 -5.04 -4.31
N ARG A 195 -19.69 -4.68 -4.85
CA ARG A 195 -19.44 -3.39 -5.53
C ARG A 195 -20.46 -3.04 -6.62
N HIS A 196 -20.93 -4.04 -7.36
CA HIS A 196 -21.85 -3.88 -8.48
C HIS A 196 -23.30 -3.57 -8.05
N MET A 197 -23.63 -3.77 -6.77
CA MET A 197 -24.95 -3.48 -6.19
C MET A 197 -24.97 -2.20 -5.35
N LEU A 198 -23.82 -1.52 -5.23
CA LEU A 198 -23.63 -0.36 -4.38
C LEU A 198 -23.35 0.87 -5.22
N ASP A 199 -24.00 1.98 -4.87
CA ASP A 199 -23.54 3.31 -5.22
C ASP A 199 -22.40 3.71 -4.27
N LEU A 200 -21.25 4.10 -4.81
CA LEU A 200 -20.01 4.26 -4.07
C LEU A 200 -19.58 5.71 -3.97
N SER A 201 -19.42 6.17 -2.73
CA SER A 201 -18.87 7.46 -2.40
C SER A 201 -17.46 7.35 -1.81
N TYR A 202 -16.65 8.38 -2.07
CA TYR A 202 -15.29 8.51 -1.55
C TYR A 202 -15.21 9.84 -0.78
N PRO A 203 -15.10 9.81 0.57
CA PRO A 203 -15.14 11.03 1.37
C PRO A 203 -13.93 11.93 1.16
N MET A 204 -12.82 11.35 0.70
CA MET A 204 -11.57 12.06 0.41
C MET A 204 -11.31 12.16 -1.09
N ASP A 205 -11.09 13.38 -1.55
CA ASP A 205 -10.67 13.69 -2.91
C ASP A 205 -9.32 14.43 -2.90
N ASN A 206 -8.36 13.91 -3.68
CA ASN A 206 -6.98 14.40 -3.74
C ASN A 206 -6.34 14.70 -2.38
N GLY A 207 -6.59 13.84 -1.38
CA GLY A 207 -6.03 13.96 -0.03
C GLY A 207 -6.75 14.95 0.90
N ILE A 208 -7.85 15.57 0.43
CA ILE A 208 -8.67 16.51 1.20
C ILE A 208 -10.03 15.87 1.46
N VAL A 209 -10.54 15.97 2.70
CA VAL A 209 -11.90 15.56 3.02
C VAL A 209 -12.90 16.53 2.38
N ARG A 210 -13.80 15.99 1.55
CA ARG A 210 -14.86 16.74 0.88
C ARG A 210 -16.23 16.46 1.47
N ASN A 211 -16.50 15.19 1.81
CA ASN A 211 -17.74 14.76 2.45
C ASN A 211 -17.44 14.30 3.87
N TRP A 212 -17.83 15.11 4.85
CA TRP A 212 -17.61 14.84 6.27
C TRP A 212 -18.55 13.75 6.80
N ASP A 213 -19.78 13.67 6.30
CA ASP A 213 -20.75 12.64 6.72
C ASP A 213 -20.26 11.23 6.35
N ASP A 214 -19.69 11.09 5.15
CA ASP A 214 -19.07 9.81 4.73
C ASP A 214 -17.74 9.56 5.44
N MET A 215 -17.00 10.61 5.80
CA MET A 215 -15.73 10.47 6.52
C MET A 215 -15.95 9.97 7.95
N ASP A 216 -17.01 10.48 8.57
CA ASP A 216 -17.50 10.07 9.87
C ASP A 216 -17.79 8.58 9.94
N LEU A 217 -18.49 8.04 8.94
CA LEU A 217 -18.75 6.61 8.80
C LEU A 217 -17.44 5.81 8.68
N VAL A 218 -16.48 6.30 7.90
CA VAL A 218 -15.16 5.66 7.77
C VAL A 218 -14.44 5.64 9.12
N TRP A 219 -14.51 6.71 9.91
CA TRP A 219 -13.91 6.74 11.25
C TRP A 219 -14.64 5.86 12.26
N ASP A 220 -15.97 5.84 12.23
CA ASP A 220 -16.78 4.92 13.04
C ASP A 220 -16.38 3.46 12.77
N TYR A 221 -16.21 3.09 11.49
CA TYR A 221 -15.69 1.78 11.09
C TYR A 221 -14.26 1.51 11.58
N THR A 222 -13.40 2.54 11.54
CA THR A 222 -11.98 2.43 11.94
C THR A 222 -11.83 2.19 13.44
N PHE A 223 -12.57 2.94 14.26
CA PHE A 223 -12.47 2.88 15.72
C PHE A 223 -13.37 1.80 16.32
N GLY A 224 -14.43 1.43 15.60
CA GLY A 224 -15.39 0.42 16.00
C GLY A 224 -14.83 -1.01 16.08
N PRO A 225 -15.68 -1.97 16.45
CA PRO A 225 -15.29 -3.33 16.78
C PRO A 225 -14.70 -4.13 15.60
N GLU A 226 -15.00 -3.71 14.37
CA GLU A 226 -14.55 -4.42 13.17
C GLU A 226 -13.08 -4.17 12.82
N CYS A 227 -12.54 -3.04 13.27
CA CYS A 227 -11.13 -2.69 13.09
C CYS A 227 -10.42 -2.68 14.44
N LEU A 228 -10.26 -1.51 15.05
CA LEU A 228 -9.38 -1.37 16.22
C LEU A 228 -10.07 -1.68 17.55
N ASN A 229 -11.40 -1.72 17.58
CA ASN A 229 -12.22 -1.96 18.78
C ASN A 229 -11.77 -1.11 19.98
N LEU A 230 -11.79 0.20 19.79
CA LEU A 230 -11.26 1.15 20.75
C LEU A 230 -12.35 1.79 21.59
N GLN A 231 -11.96 2.19 22.80
CA GLN A 231 -12.68 3.17 23.59
C GLN A 231 -11.95 4.53 23.45
N PRO A 232 -12.45 5.47 22.64
CA PRO A 232 -11.75 6.71 22.33
C PRO A 232 -11.34 7.53 23.56
N SER A 233 -12.20 7.56 24.59
CA SER A 233 -12.00 8.35 25.82
C SER A 233 -10.74 7.99 26.60
N GLU A 234 -10.16 6.81 26.37
CA GLU A 234 -8.95 6.33 27.04
C GLU A 234 -7.71 6.37 26.14
N CYS A 235 -7.88 6.79 24.88
CA CYS A 235 -6.85 6.72 23.86
C CYS A 235 -6.35 8.12 23.46
N LYS A 236 -5.05 8.18 23.14
CA LYS A 236 -4.46 9.32 22.39
C LYS A 236 -4.42 8.97 20.90
N LEU A 237 -4.76 9.92 20.04
CA LEU A 237 -4.88 9.73 18.60
C LEU A 237 -3.91 10.63 17.83
N LEU A 238 -3.05 10.02 17.00
CA LEU A 238 -2.29 10.73 15.97
C LEU A 238 -2.94 10.53 14.61
N LEU A 239 -3.38 11.63 14.00
CA LEU A 239 -3.89 11.69 12.64
C LEU A 239 -2.83 12.26 11.70
N THR A 240 -2.93 11.91 10.42
CA THR A 240 -2.11 12.51 9.37
C THR A 240 -2.93 13.38 8.44
N GLU A 241 -2.31 14.42 7.90
CA GLU A 241 -2.93 15.30 6.90
C GLU A 241 -2.01 15.51 5.68
N ALA A 242 -2.63 15.77 4.53
CA ALA A 242 -1.89 16.13 3.33
C ALA A 242 -1.21 17.50 3.50
N PRO A 243 -0.08 17.75 2.81
CA PRO A 243 0.48 19.10 2.70
C PRO A 243 -0.56 20.10 2.17
N LEU A 244 -0.49 21.35 2.63
CA LEU A 244 -1.42 22.42 2.24
C LEU A 244 -2.91 22.12 2.52
N ASN A 245 -3.20 21.28 3.53
CA ASN A 245 -4.57 21.07 4.00
C ASN A 245 -5.15 22.39 4.54
N PRO A 246 -6.37 22.79 4.13
CA PRO A 246 -7.02 23.99 4.65
C PRO A 246 -7.13 23.96 6.18
N ILE A 247 -6.84 25.09 6.82
CA ILE A 247 -6.92 25.23 8.29
C ILE A 247 -8.30 24.81 8.79
N LYS A 248 -9.38 25.24 8.12
CA LYS A 248 -10.76 24.85 8.46
C LYS A 248 -10.97 23.34 8.51
N ASN A 249 -10.33 22.58 7.61
CA ASN A 249 -10.44 21.12 7.63
C ASN A 249 -9.69 20.53 8.82
N ARG A 250 -8.50 21.03 9.12
CA ARG A 250 -7.77 20.62 10.34
C ARG A 250 -8.60 20.91 11.59
N GLU A 251 -9.21 22.09 11.66
CA GLU A 251 -10.09 22.47 12.76
C GLU A 251 -11.27 21.51 12.91
N LYS A 252 -11.94 21.20 11.80
CA LYS A 252 -13.04 20.24 11.77
C LYS A 252 -12.61 18.83 12.18
N MET A 253 -11.39 18.40 11.85
CA MET A 253 -10.85 17.12 12.35
C MET A 253 -10.78 17.12 13.88
N PHE A 254 -10.29 18.18 14.52
CA PHE A 254 -10.23 18.24 15.99
C PHE A 254 -11.63 18.29 16.62
N GLU A 255 -12.53 19.09 16.07
CA GLU A 255 -13.93 19.17 16.49
C GLU A 255 -14.58 17.78 16.50
N VAL A 256 -14.52 17.05 15.36
CA VAL A 256 -15.09 15.70 15.26
C VAL A 256 -14.45 14.73 16.26
N MET A 257 -13.12 14.75 16.42
CA MET A 257 -12.43 13.82 17.31
C MET A 257 -12.73 14.07 18.79
N PHE A 258 -12.96 15.31 19.21
CA PHE A 258 -13.27 15.64 20.61
C PHE A 258 -14.77 15.64 20.94
N GLU A 259 -15.60 16.13 20.04
CA GLU A 259 -17.05 16.29 20.27
C GLU A 259 -17.80 15.01 19.96
N LYS A 260 -17.57 14.39 18.79
CA LYS A 260 -18.25 13.16 18.38
C LYS A 260 -17.62 11.92 19.02
N PHE A 261 -16.31 11.74 18.84
CA PHE A 261 -15.62 10.53 19.30
C PHE A 261 -15.17 10.60 20.76
N GLY A 262 -14.87 11.79 21.27
CA GLY A 262 -14.50 11.98 22.67
C GLY A 262 -13.09 11.50 23.04
N PHE A 263 -12.14 11.55 22.11
CA PHE A 263 -10.74 11.16 22.38
C PHE A 263 -10.11 11.96 23.52
N HIS A 264 -9.18 11.34 24.28
CA HIS A 264 -8.50 12.02 25.38
C HIS A 264 -7.56 13.13 24.90
N SER A 265 -6.73 12.81 23.90
CA SER A 265 -5.83 13.78 23.27
C SER A 265 -5.64 13.46 21.79
N VAL A 266 -5.45 14.51 20.98
CA VAL A 266 -5.32 14.39 19.53
C VAL A 266 -4.11 15.18 19.07
N TYR A 267 -3.40 14.66 18.06
CA TYR A 267 -2.37 15.37 17.34
C TYR A 267 -2.53 15.13 15.83
N VAL A 268 -2.32 16.17 15.02
CA VAL A 268 -2.38 16.08 13.56
C VAL A 268 -0.99 16.39 13.00
N ALA A 269 -0.43 15.45 12.24
CA ALA A 269 0.91 15.53 11.68
C ALA A 269 0.88 15.60 10.15
N VAL A 270 1.75 16.45 9.58
CA VAL A 270 1.94 16.53 8.13
C VAL A 270 2.65 15.28 7.62
N GLN A 271 2.10 14.65 6.57
CA GLN A 271 2.60 13.38 6.05
C GLN A 271 4.08 13.41 5.59
N ALA A 272 4.54 14.54 5.04
CA ALA A 272 5.93 14.71 4.60
C ALA A 272 6.91 14.68 5.78
N VAL A 273 6.61 15.41 6.86
CA VAL A 273 7.46 15.46 8.07
C VAL A 273 7.62 14.07 8.68
N LEU A 274 6.51 13.31 8.79
CA LEU A 274 6.55 11.92 9.26
C LEU A 274 7.42 11.02 8.38
N THR A 275 7.44 11.25 7.06
CA THR A 275 8.26 10.46 6.14
C THR A 275 9.74 10.62 6.44
N LEU A 276 10.20 11.84 6.69
CA LEU A 276 11.61 12.11 7.01
C LEU A 276 11.99 11.57 8.38
N TYR A 277 11.12 11.74 9.38
CA TYR A 277 11.35 11.19 10.71
C TYR A 277 11.48 9.67 10.72
N ALA A 278 10.73 8.96 9.87
CA ALA A 278 10.88 7.51 9.71
C ALA A 278 12.26 7.11 9.15
N GLN A 279 12.95 8.00 8.43
CA GLN A 279 14.31 7.79 7.93
C GLN A 279 15.38 8.38 8.85
N GLY A 280 15.01 8.97 9.98
CA GLY A 280 15.94 9.66 10.88
C GLY A 280 16.50 10.97 10.31
N LEU A 281 15.75 11.61 9.41
CA LEU A 281 16.12 12.89 8.80
C LEU A 281 15.23 14.01 9.32
N GLU A 282 15.81 15.18 9.55
CA GLU A 282 15.07 16.41 9.90
C GLU A 282 14.97 17.40 8.73
N THR A 283 15.91 17.31 7.78
CA THR A 283 15.96 18.15 6.58
C THR A 283 15.97 17.27 5.34
N GLY A 284 15.17 17.64 4.34
CA GLY A 284 15.08 16.91 3.08
C GLY A 284 13.87 17.32 2.26
N VAL A 285 13.73 16.74 1.07
CA VAL A 285 12.56 16.94 0.19
C VAL A 285 11.83 15.63 0.04
N VAL A 286 10.55 15.63 0.42
CA VAL A 286 9.69 14.45 0.28
C VAL A 286 8.91 14.54 -1.02
N VAL A 287 9.06 13.52 -1.86
CA VAL A 287 8.20 13.29 -3.02
C VAL A 287 7.20 12.22 -2.64
N ASP A 288 5.99 12.64 -2.29
CA ASP A 288 4.92 11.75 -1.88
C ASP A 288 3.89 11.59 -3.00
N SER A 289 3.91 10.44 -3.68
CA SER A 289 2.97 10.15 -4.76
C SER A 289 1.91 9.12 -4.35
N GLY A 290 0.68 9.62 -4.24
CA GLY A 290 -0.49 8.95 -3.71
C GLY A 290 -1.36 8.24 -4.77
N ASP A 291 -2.67 8.14 -4.49
CA ASP A 291 -3.69 7.65 -5.43
C ASP A 291 -4.21 8.81 -6.27
N GLY A 292 -4.66 9.88 -5.62
CA GLY A 292 -5.22 11.05 -6.31
C GLY A 292 -4.22 12.20 -6.49
N VAL A 293 -3.18 12.29 -5.66
CA VAL A 293 -2.32 13.47 -5.61
C VAL A 293 -0.87 13.11 -5.36
N THR A 294 0.02 13.92 -5.94
CA THR A 294 1.46 13.91 -5.67
C THR A 294 1.86 15.24 -5.05
N HIS A 295 2.65 15.19 -3.98
CA HIS A 295 3.20 16.37 -3.32
C HIS A 295 4.72 16.34 -3.34
N ILE A 296 5.32 17.51 -3.55
CA ILE A 296 6.74 17.75 -3.32
C ILE A 296 6.83 18.76 -2.19
N CYS A 297 7.29 18.29 -1.03
CA CYS A 297 7.31 19.05 0.21
C CYS A 297 8.74 19.11 0.75
N PRO A 298 9.41 20.27 0.65
CA PRO A 298 10.67 20.50 1.32
C PRO A 298 10.44 20.74 2.83
N VAL A 299 11.28 20.11 3.64
CA VAL A 299 11.26 20.20 5.10
C VAL A 299 12.66 20.57 5.56
N TYR A 300 12.76 21.55 6.44
CA TYR A 300 14.01 22.02 7.00
C TYR A 300 13.93 22.00 8.53
N GLN A 301 14.85 21.28 9.18
CA GLN A 301 14.92 21.15 10.64
C GLN A 301 13.56 20.77 11.28
N GLY A 302 12.82 19.85 10.64
CA GLY A 302 11.51 19.39 11.12
C GLY A 302 10.31 20.27 10.73
N PHE A 303 10.53 21.43 10.10
CA PHE A 303 9.47 22.33 9.65
C PHE A 303 9.21 22.19 8.15
N ALA A 304 7.96 21.92 7.77
CA ALA A 304 7.54 21.90 6.38
C ALA A 304 7.49 23.34 5.81
N LEU A 305 8.19 23.57 4.70
CA LEU A 305 8.22 24.87 4.02
C LEU A 305 7.00 24.98 3.09
N ASN A 306 5.87 25.42 3.63
CA ASN A 306 4.59 25.48 2.91
C ASN A 306 4.66 26.37 1.65
N HIS A 307 5.39 27.49 1.69
CA HIS A 307 5.54 28.41 0.56
C HIS A 307 6.29 27.81 -0.64
N LEU A 308 7.12 26.77 -0.41
CA LEU A 308 7.83 26.04 -1.46
C LEU A 308 7.15 24.74 -1.85
N THR A 309 6.17 24.28 -1.07
CA THR A 309 5.47 23.01 -1.31
C THR A 309 4.65 23.11 -2.58
N LYS A 310 4.81 22.14 -3.49
CA LYS A 310 4.04 22.05 -4.73
C LYS A 310 3.19 20.79 -4.76
N ARG A 311 2.02 20.94 -5.36
CA ARG A 311 1.03 19.88 -5.52
C ARG A 311 0.82 19.61 -7.02
N LEU A 312 0.77 18.34 -7.35
CA LEU A 312 0.49 17.83 -8.68
C LEU A 312 -0.72 16.89 -8.58
N ASP A 313 -1.82 17.23 -9.26
CA ASP A 313 -3.06 16.42 -9.30
C ASP A 313 -2.98 15.25 -10.28
N ILE A 314 -1.82 14.60 -10.27
CA ILE A 314 -1.50 13.40 -11.05
C ILE A 314 -0.87 12.40 -10.11
N ALA A 315 -1.48 11.23 -9.99
CA ALA A 315 -0.95 10.14 -9.19
C ALA A 315 -1.48 8.78 -9.68
N GLY A 316 -1.61 7.81 -8.77
CA GLY A 316 -1.92 6.42 -9.11
C GLY A 316 -3.23 6.22 -9.88
N ARG A 317 -4.25 7.03 -9.63
CA ARG A 317 -5.57 6.98 -10.26
C ARG A 317 -5.49 7.41 -11.72
N ASN A 318 -4.82 8.52 -12.00
CA ASN A 318 -4.61 9.00 -13.36
C ASN A 318 -3.83 7.98 -14.19
N ILE A 319 -2.79 7.36 -13.61
CA ILE A 319 -2.03 6.29 -14.27
C ILE A 319 -2.94 5.08 -14.60
N THR A 320 -3.81 4.68 -13.66
CA THR A 320 -4.76 3.59 -13.93
C THR A 320 -5.75 3.98 -15.04
N SER A 321 -6.33 5.18 -15.00
CA SER A 321 -7.25 5.66 -16.03
C SER A 321 -6.60 5.69 -17.41
N TYR A 322 -5.36 6.18 -17.48
CA TYR A 322 -4.61 6.21 -18.73
C TYR A 322 -4.27 4.79 -19.23
N LEU A 323 -3.93 3.86 -18.33
CA LEU A 323 -3.73 2.46 -18.70
C LEU A 323 -5.01 1.83 -19.28
N VAL A 324 -6.20 2.18 -18.77
CA VAL A 324 -7.48 1.74 -19.38
C VAL A 324 -7.55 2.23 -20.82
N SER A 325 -7.26 3.51 -21.07
CA SER A 325 -7.28 4.09 -22.43
C SER A 325 -6.27 3.40 -23.35
N LEU A 326 -5.05 3.13 -22.88
CA LEU A 326 -4.04 2.41 -23.66
C LEU A 326 -4.47 0.98 -24.00
N LEU A 327 -5.05 0.25 -23.05
CA LEU A 327 -5.54 -1.11 -23.28
C LEU A 327 -6.74 -1.13 -24.25
N LYS A 328 -7.59 -0.11 -24.23
CA LYS A 328 -8.66 0.08 -25.20
C LYS A 328 -8.13 0.30 -26.62
N LEU A 329 -7.12 1.16 -26.77
CA LEU A 329 -6.48 1.41 -28.07
C LEU A 329 -5.85 0.13 -28.65
N ARG A 330 -5.38 -0.78 -27.78
CA ARG A 330 -4.88 -2.10 -28.18
C ARG A 330 -5.99 -3.10 -28.59
N GLY A 331 -7.25 -2.77 -28.38
CA GLY A 331 -8.40 -3.61 -28.73
C GLY A 331 -9.02 -4.39 -27.57
N TYR A 332 -8.62 -4.14 -26.31
CA TYR A 332 -9.28 -4.74 -25.15
C TYR A 332 -10.45 -3.86 -24.68
N ALA A 333 -11.67 -4.40 -24.71
CA ALA A 333 -12.90 -3.69 -24.35
C ALA A 333 -13.07 -3.54 -22.83
N PHE A 334 -12.15 -2.83 -22.16
CA PHE A 334 -12.28 -2.49 -20.75
C PHE A 334 -13.22 -1.31 -20.53
N ASN A 335 -14.00 -1.34 -19.46
CA ASN A 335 -14.80 -0.20 -19.02
C ASN A 335 -14.06 0.60 -17.94
N HIS A 336 -14.11 1.94 -18.00
CA HIS A 336 -13.46 2.81 -17.00
C HIS A 336 -13.97 2.59 -15.58
N SER A 337 -15.22 2.15 -15.39
CA SER A 337 -15.81 2.01 -14.05
C SER A 337 -15.75 0.58 -13.51
N ALA A 338 -16.16 -0.41 -14.33
CA ALA A 338 -16.24 -1.81 -13.90
C ALA A 338 -14.85 -2.46 -13.79
N ASP A 339 -13.98 -2.20 -14.76
CA ASP A 339 -12.68 -2.87 -14.86
C ASP A 339 -11.53 -2.07 -14.26
N PHE A 340 -11.81 -0.87 -13.72
CA PHE A 340 -10.82 0.01 -13.13
C PHE A 340 -9.90 -0.70 -12.14
N GLU A 341 -10.50 -1.57 -11.33
CA GLU A 341 -9.80 -2.30 -10.28
C GLU A 341 -8.89 -3.39 -10.86
N THR A 342 -9.37 -4.12 -11.87
CA THR A 342 -8.57 -5.11 -12.61
C THR A 342 -7.39 -4.45 -13.29
N VAL A 343 -7.60 -3.29 -13.94
CA VAL A 343 -6.52 -2.52 -14.59
C VAL A 343 -5.55 -1.93 -13.56
N ARG A 344 -6.01 -1.54 -12.38
CA ARG A 344 -5.12 -1.14 -11.27
C ARG A 344 -4.21 -2.28 -10.83
N GLN A 345 -4.71 -3.52 -10.77
CA GLN A 345 -3.88 -4.69 -10.46
C GLN A 345 -2.85 -4.98 -11.56
N ILE A 346 -3.25 -4.84 -12.83
CA ILE A 346 -2.34 -4.93 -13.98
C ILE A 346 -1.22 -3.89 -13.83
N LYS A 347 -1.57 -2.64 -13.52
CA LYS A 347 -0.61 -1.56 -13.25
C LYS A 347 0.38 -1.95 -12.16
N GLU A 348 -0.10 -2.38 -10.99
CA GLU A 348 0.77 -2.69 -9.85
C GLU A 348 1.67 -3.91 -10.07
N LYS A 349 1.25 -4.88 -10.89
CA LYS A 349 2.04 -6.09 -11.16
C LYS A 349 2.99 -5.94 -12.35
N LEU A 350 2.61 -5.24 -13.41
CA LEU A 350 3.33 -5.26 -14.69
C LEU A 350 4.04 -3.96 -15.04
N CYS A 351 3.53 -2.81 -14.58
CA CYS A 351 4.08 -1.51 -14.98
C CYS A 351 5.41 -1.20 -14.28
N TYR A 352 6.22 -0.42 -14.97
CA TYR A 352 7.52 0.05 -14.50
C TYR A 352 7.83 1.40 -15.15
N THR A 353 8.77 2.13 -14.59
CA THR A 353 9.25 3.39 -15.16
C THR A 353 10.47 3.10 -16.04
N ALA A 354 10.41 3.49 -17.31
CA ALA A 354 11.55 3.37 -18.22
C ALA A 354 12.66 4.34 -17.79
N TYR A 355 13.91 3.85 -17.80
CA TYR A 355 15.06 4.72 -17.61
C TYR A 355 15.18 5.67 -18.80
N ASP A 356 15.18 5.12 -20.02
CA ASP A 356 15.17 5.85 -21.28
C ASP A 356 13.93 5.52 -22.11
N ILE A 357 13.08 6.52 -22.35
CA ILE A 357 11.82 6.31 -23.04
C ILE A 357 12.02 5.97 -24.53
N GLU A 358 13.00 6.59 -25.19
CA GLU A 358 13.22 6.40 -26.64
C GLU A 358 13.76 5.00 -26.92
N GLN A 359 14.68 4.54 -26.08
CA GLN A 359 15.21 3.18 -26.17
C GLN A 359 14.11 2.14 -25.89
N GLU A 360 13.27 2.37 -24.88
CA GLU A 360 12.20 1.45 -24.53
C GLU A 360 11.13 1.35 -25.63
N VAL A 361 10.83 2.48 -26.31
CA VAL A 361 9.93 2.50 -27.47
C VAL A 361 10.53 1.72 -28.64
N LYS A 362 11.82 1.89 -28.95
CA LYS A 362 12.49 1.09 -30.00
C LYS A 362 12.41 -0.40 -29.69
N LEU A 363 12.72 -0.79 -28.45
CA LEU A 363 12.62 -2.18 -28.01
C LEU A 363 11.18 -2.71 -28.15
N ALA A 364 10.17 -1.91 -27.80
CA ALA A 364 8.77 -2.31 -27.93
C ALA A 364 8.32 -2.53 -29.38
N LEU A 365 8.88 -1.78 -30.34
CA LEU A 365 8.57 -1.89 -31.77
C LEU A 365 9.33 -3.04 -32.44
N GLU A 366 10.59 -3.22 -32.09
CA GLU A 366 11.49 -4.18 -32.73
C GLU A 366 11.38 -5.59 -32.12
N THR A 367 10.91 -5.71 -30.88
CA THR A 367 10.96 -6.97 -30.13
C THR A 367 9.72 -7.26 -29.29
N VAL A 368 9.52 -8.52 -28.91
CA VAL A 368 8.40 -8.98 -28.05
C VAL A 368 8.77 -9.17 -26.58
N ILE A 369 10.01 -8.87 -26.17
CA ILE A 369 10.51 -9.09 -24.81
C ILE A 369 9.72 -8.34 -23.73
N LEU A 370 9.13 -7.19 -24.08
CA LEU A 370 8.33 -6.38 -23.17
C LEU A 370 6.91 -6.92 -22.98
N VAL A 371 6.44 -7.81 -23.86
CA VAL A 371 5.10 -8.38 -23.79
C VAL A 371 5.00 -9.40 -22.66
N LYS A 372 4.09 -9.17 -21.73
CA LYS A 372 3.78 -10.08 -20.62
C LYS A 372 2.30 -10.47 -20.63
N PRO A 373 1.99 -11.78 -20.45
CA PRO A 373 0.61 -12.23 -20.30
C PRO A 373 0.07 -11.88 -18.91
N TYR A 374 -1.23 -11.60 -18.83
CA TYR A 374 -1.97 -11.40 -17.60
C TYR A 374 -3.32 -12.09 -17.68
N THR A 375 -3.65 -12.91 -16.70
CA THR A 375 -4.95 -13.60 -16.63
C THR A 375 -5.95 -12.72 -15.88
N LEU A 376 -7.04 -12.38 -16.55
CA LEU A 376 -8.18 -11.65 -16.00
C LEU A 376 -9.01 -12.53 -15.05
N PRO A 377 -9.86 -11.95 -14.20
CA PRO A 377 -10.72 -12.70 -13.27
C PRO A 377 -11.68 -13.68 -13.97
N ASP A 378 -12.04 -13.43 -15.22
CA ASP A 378 -12.88 -14.29 -16.06
C ASP A 378 -12.10 -15.43 -16.75
N GLY A 379 -10.79 -15.55 -16.47
CA GLY A 379 -9.90 -16.56 -17.06
C GLY A 379 -9.29 -16.16 -18.41
N ARG A 380 -9.69 -15.02 -19.01
CA ARG A 380 -9.11 -14.57 -20.28
C ARG A 380 -7.68 -14.09 -20.09
N VAL A 381 -6.79 -14.43 -21.02
CA VAL A 381 -5.39 -13.98 -20.97
C VAL A 381 -5.19 -12.81 -21.92
N ILE A 382 -4.85 -11.65 -21.37
CA ILE A 382 -4.45 -10.47 -22.14
C ILE A 382 -2.92 -10.38 -22.23
N ARG A 383 -2.42 -9.72 -23.26
CA ARG A 383 -0.99 -9.44 -23.46
C ARG A 383 -0.75 -7.93 -23.36
N VAL A 384 0.07 -7.53 -22.39
CA VAL A 384 0.44 -6.13 -22.12
C VAL A 384 1.91 -5.93 -22.46
N GLY A 385 2.22 -4.92 -23.29
CA GLY A 385 3.53 -4.66 -23.88
C GLY A 385 4.01 -3.25 -23.53
N SER A 386 4.02 -2.34 -24.52
CA SER A 386 4.49 -0.95 -24.35
C SER A 386 3.69 -0.17 -23.31
N GLU A 387 2.43 -0.54 -23.08
CA GLU A 387 1.56 0.13 -22.10
C GLU A 387 2.14 0.05 -20.68
N ARG A 388 3.01 -0.94 -20.42
CA ARG A 388 3.64 -1.16 -19.11
C ARG A 388 4.51 0.03 -18.68
N PHE A 389 5.23 0.65 -19.60
CA PHE A 389 6.07 1.81 -19.29
C PHE A 389 5.45 3.13 -19.74
N GLN A 390 4.58 3.11 -20.76
CA GLN A 390 3.84 4.30 -21.18
C GLN A 390 2.88 4.79 -20.10
N ALA A 391 2.23 3.88 -19.35
CA ALA A 391 1.27 4.30 -18.33
C ALA A 391 1.91 5.14 -17.19
N PRO A 392 3.02 4.70 -16.56
CA PRO A 392 3.70 5.52 -15.55
C PRO A 392 4.39 6.78 -16.10
N GLU A 393 4.63 6.88 -17.42
CA GLU A 393 5.27 8.03 -18.04
C GLU A 393 4.46 9.33 -17.84
N VAL A 394 3.15 9.22 -17.60
CA VAL A 394 2.27 10.34 -17.23
C VAL A 394 2.79 11.15 -16.03
N LEU A 395 3.56 10.54 -15.12
CA LEU A 395 4.18 11.28 -14.00
C LEU A 395 5.26 12.26 -14.48
N PHE A 396 5.95 11.93 -15.57
CA PHE A 396 7.05 12.72 -16.14
C PHE A 396 6.56 13.60 -17.31
N GLN A 397 5.55 13.15 -18.04
CA GLN A 397 4.93 13.86 -19.15
C GLN A 397 3.40 13.97 -18.94
N PRO A 398 2.95 14.93 -18.12
CA PRO A 398 1.52 15.19 -17.88
C PRO A 398 0.68 15.43 -19.14
N ASN A 399 1.30 15.96 -20.20
CA ASN A 399 0.65 16.22 -21.48
C ASN A 399 0.01 14.98 -22.12
N LEU A 400 0.45 13.77 -21.74
CA LEU A 400 -0.13 12.49 -22.23
C LEU A 400 -1.59 12.28 -21.79
N ILE A 401 -2.05 13.00 -20.78
CA ILE A 401 -3.44 12.98 -20.29
C ILE A 401 -4.10 14.36 -20.42
N ASP A 402 -3.61 15.19 -21.35
CA ASP A 402 -4.09 16.54 -21.61
C ASP A 402 -4.03 17.48 -20.38
N VAL A 403 -3.06 17.24 -19.49
CA VAL A 403 -2.80 18.12 -18.34
C VAL A 403 -1.58 18.98 -18.63
N GLU A 404 -1.80 20.28 -18.77
CA GLU A 404 -0.74 21.28 -18.98
C GLU A 404 -0.01 21.58 -17.66
N CYS A 405 0.94 20.73 -17.29
CA CYS A 405 1.84 20.99 -16.18
C CYS A 405 3.21 20.32 -16.36
N CYS A 406 4.20 20.76 -15.59
CA CYS A 406 5.51 20.13 -15.59
C CYS A 406 5.49 18.76 -14.92
N GLY A 407 6.31 17.84 -15.42
CA GLY A 407 6.50 16.52 -14.83
C GLY A 407 7.06 16.56 -13.42
N ILE A 408 6.96 15.43 -12.71
CA ILE A 408 7.34 15.30 -11.30
C ILE A 408 8.83 15.64 -11.04
N SER A 409 9.75 15.31 -11.96
CA SER A 409 11.18 15.61 -11.81
C SER A 409 11.49 17.08 -12.03
N GLU A 410 10.85 17.71 -13.02
CA GLU A 410 10.99 19.14 -13.27
C GLU A 410 10.38 19.95 -12.12
N LEU A 411 9.22 19.53 -11.62
CA LEU A 411 8.60 20.14 -10.46
C LEU A 411 9.51 20.06 -9.24
N LEU A 412 10.13 18.90 -8.99
CA LEU A 412 11.09 18.71 -7.89
C LEU A 412 12.31 19.62 -8.05
N PHE A 413 12.88 19.68 -9.25
CA PHE A 413 14.00 20.56 -9.55
C PHE A 413 13.64 22.03 -9.29
N ASN A 414 12.48 22.48 -9.76
CA ASN A 414 12.01 23.85 -9.57
C ASN A 414 11.78 24.18 -8.09
N VAL A 415 11.22 23.24 -7.30
CA VAL A 415 11.06 23.40 -5.85
C VAL A 415 12.41 23.59 -5.16
N ILE A 416 13.40 22.74 -5.46
CA ILE A 416 14.73 22.86 -4.86
C ILE A 416 15.41 24.16 -5.30
N GLN A 417 15.26 24.57 -6.56
CA GLN A 417 15.85 25.82 -7.05
C GLN A 417 15.15 27.08 -6.49
N SER A 418 13.89 26.99 -6.09
CA SER A 418 13.19 28.09 -5.41
C SER A 418 13.57 28.25 -3.94
N ALA A 419 14.25 27.27 -3.34
CA ALA A 419 14.74 27.35 -1.97
C ALA A 419 16.00 28.22 -1.86
N ASP A 420 16.36 28.59 -0.63
CA ASP A 420 17.58 29.35 -0.33
C ASP A 420 18.83 28.56 -0.74
N ILE A 421 19.82 29.27 -1.32
CA ILE A 421 21.02 28.68 -1.93
C ILE A 421 21.73 27.71 -0.96
N ASP A 422 21.81 28.07 0.31
CA ASP A 422 22.50 27.30 1.35
C ASP A 422 21.80 25.96 1.65
N THR A 423 20.48 25.89 1.47
CA THR A 423 19.70 24.68 1.73
C THR A 423 19.66 23.71 0.55
N ARG A 424 19.89 24.19 -0.68
CA ARG A 424 19.74 23.38 -1.91
C ARG A 424 20.64 22.16 -1.92
N ALA A 425 21.90 22.33 -1.49
CA ALA A 425 22.87 21.24 -1.46
C ALA A 425 22.41 20.11 -0.54
N GLU A 426 21.74 20.44 0.57
CA GLU A 426 21.21 19.47 1.51
C GLU A 426 19.94 18.80 0.97
N PHE A 427 19.06 19.57 0.33
CA PHE A 427 17.88 19.03 -0.35
C PHE A 427 18.20 18.02 -1.46
N TYR A 428 19.25 18.25 -2.26
CA TYR A 428 19.68 17.28 -3.28
C TYR A 428 20.25 15.98 -2.70
N LYS A 429 20.82 16.01 -1.48
CA LYS A 429 21.32 14.81 -0.80
C LYS A 429 20.22 14.02 -0.09
N HIS A 430 19.08 14.65 0.19
CA HIS A 430 18.01 14.07 0.99
C HIS A 430 16.66 14.14 0.27
N ILE A 431 16.58 13.54 -0.93
CA ILE A 431 15.32 13.37 -1.64
C ILE A 431 14.71 12.04 -1.21
N VAL A 432 13.58 12.07 -0.51
CA VAL A 432 12.93 10.86 0.03
C VAL A 432 11.64 10.57 -0.72
N LEU A 433 11.53 9.37 -1.29
CA LEU A 433 10.34 8.92 -2.00
C LEU A 433 9.35 8.27 -1.03
N SER A 434 8.09 8.70 -1.08
CA SER A 434 6.99 8.17 -0.27
C SER A 434 5.77 7.87 -1.13
N GLY A 435 4.89 7.00 -0.63
CA GLY A 435 3.61 6.71 -1.29
C GLY A 435 3.59 5.49 -2.21
N GLY A 436 2.40 5.15 -2.68
CA GLY A 436 2.17 3.92 -3.44
C GLY A 436 2.67 4.01 -4.88
N SER A 437 2.54 5.18 -5.50
CA SER A 437 2.90 5.39 -6.90
C SER A 437 4.40 5.59 -7.11
N THR A 438 5.19 5.75 -6.04
CA THR A 438 6.66 5.70 -6.11
C THR A 438 7.22 4.27 -6.08
N MET A 439 6.35 3.25 -6.07
CA MET A 439 6.75 1.83 -6.03
C MET A 439 7.12 1.25 -7.40
N PHE A 440 6.91 1.97 -8.51
CA PHE A 440 7.30 1.50 -9.84
C PHE A 440 8.79 1.18 -9.90
N ALA A 441 9.12 0.04 -10.49
CA ALA A 441 10.52 -0.33 -10.72
C ALA A 441 11.18 0.68 -11.67
N GLY A 442 12.43 1.05 -11.40
CA GLY A 442 13.18 2.03 -12.21
C GLY A 442 12.91 3.50 -11.88
N LEU A 443 11.85 3.82 -11.12
CA LEU A 443 11.48 5.19 -10.80
C LEU A 443 12.60 5.98 -10.09
N PRO A 444 13.29 5.46 -9.04
CA PRO A 444 14.39 6.18 -8.40
C PRO A 444 15.54 6.51 -9.37
N SER A 445 15.90 5.55 -10.23
CA SER A 445 16.97 5.71 -11.22
C SER A 445 16.62 6.72 -12.31
N ARG A 446 15.35 6.74 -12.75
CA ARG A 446 14.83 7.75 -13.69
C ARG A 446 14.88 9.16 -13.08
N PHE A 447 14.45 9.30 -11.82
CA PHE A 447 14.54 10.56 -11.08
C PHE A 447 15.96 11.09 -10.99
N GLU A 448 16.92 10.23 -10.59
CA GLU A 448 18.32 10.63 -10.50
C GLU A 448 18.87 11.09 -11.85
N ARG A 449 18.50 10.42 -12.93
CA ARG A 449 18.91 10.77 -14.30
C ARG A 449 18.37 12.14 -14.72
N GLU A 450 17.06 12.35 -14.60
CA GLU A 450 16.44 13.61 -15.05
C GLU A 450 16.90 14.81 -14.22
N ILE A 451 17.03 14.67 -12.90
CA ILE A 451 17.52 15.79 -12.08
C ILE A 451 18.97 16.12 -12.42
N LYS A 452 19.82 15.10 -12.67
CA LYS A 452 21.18 15.31 -13.15
C LYS A 452 21.22 16.04 -14.49
N GLN A 453 20.35 15.66 -15.42
CA GLN A 453 20.24 16.31 -16.72
C GLN A 453 19.78 17.77 -16.58
N LEU A 454 18.70 18.02 -15.84
CA LEU A 454 18.20 19.37 -15.56
C LEU A 454 19.25 20.25 -14.88
N TYR A 455 20.01 19.69 -13.94
CA TYR A 455 21.08 20.42 -13.26
C TYR A 455 22.24 20.76 -14.21
N LEU A 456 22.65 19.82 -15.06
CA LEU A 456 23.71 20.04 -16.05
C LEU A 456 23.31 21.12 -17.08
N GLU A 457 22.08 21.04 -17.58
CA GLU A 457 21.58 21.96 -18.62
C GLU A 457 21.28 23.36 -18.05
N ARG A 458 20.51 23.45 -16.95
CA ARG A 458 19.97 24.73 -16.46
C ARG A 458 20.89 25.43 -15.46
N VAL A 459 21.65 24.69 -14.63
CA VAL A 459 22.50 25.28 -13.59
C VAL A 459 23.94 25.39 -14.06
N LEU A 460 24.52 24.28 -14.55
CA LEU A 460 25.92 24.22 -14.96
C LEU A 460 26.16 24.67 -16.39
N LYS A 461 25.10 24.91 -17.18
CA LYS A 461 25.17 25.33 -18.59
C LYS A 461 26.12 24.45 -19.43
N GLY A 462 26.11 23.14 -19.18
CA GLY A 462 26.94 22.15 -19.88
C GLY A 462 28.34 21.92 -19.29
N ASN A 463 28.72 22.57 -18.19
CA ASN A 463 30.03 22.35 -17.55
C ASN A 463 30.12 20.96 -16.87
N LYS A 464 30.82 20.03 -17.53
CA LYS A 464 30.99 18.64 -17.08
C LYS A 464 31.94 18.47 -15.89
N GLU A 465 32.87 19.38 -15.67
CA GLU A 465 33.81 19.29 -14.55
C GLU A 465 33.13 19.61 -13.22
N ALA A 466 32.31 20.66 -13.20
CA ALA A 466 31.50 21.01 -12.04
C ALA A 466 30.44 19.93 -11.73
N PHE A 467 29.96 19.21 -12.76
CA PHE A 467 28.99 18.13 -12.61
C PHE A 467 29.51 16.95 -11.78
N GLN A 468 30.82 16.66 -11.83
CA GLN A 468 31.41 15.60 -11.01
C GLN A 468 31.31 15.89 -9.50
N LYS A 469 31.22 17.17 -9.11
CA LYS A 469 31.07 17.60 -7.71
C LYS A 469 29.61 17.52 -7.24
N PHE A 470 28.64 17.44 -8.17
CA PHE A 470 27.23 17.40 -7.83
C PHE A 470 26.84 16.05 -7.24
N LYS A 471 26.41 16.06 -5.98
CA LYS A 471 25.92 14.88 -5.26
C LYS A 471 24.42 14.94 -5.15
N ILE A 472 23.76 13.92 -5.69
CA ILE A 472 22.33 13.67 -5.55
C ILE A 472 22.14 12.30 -4.93
N ARG A 473 21.17 12.20 -4.03
CA ARG A 473 20.77 10.92 -3.44
C ARG A 473 19.26 10.87 -3.33
N VAL A 474 18.68 9.89 -4.01
CA VAL A 474 17.24 9.60 -3.97
C VAL A 474 17.03 8.36 -3.11
N GLU A 475 16.45 8.55 -1.94
CA GLU A 475 16.18 7.50 -0.97
C GLU A 475 14.84 6.83 -1.25
N ALA A 476 14.91 5.56 -1.66
CA ALA A 476 13.75 4.75 -1.98
C ALA A 476 13.67 3.53 -1.05
N SER A 477 13.22 3.73 0.19
CA SER A 477 13.04 2.63 1.15
C SER A 477 12.12 1.52 0.57
N PRO A 478 12.43 0.22 0.77
CA PRO A 478 11.55 -0.87 0.35
C PRO A 478 10.15 -0.79 0.99
N GLY A 479 10.06 -0.20 2.18
CA GLY A 479 8.83 0.02 2.94
C GLY A 479 8.11 1.33 2.62
N ARG A 480 8.56 2.13 1.65
CA ARG A 480 8.08 3.51 1.38
C ARG A 480 6.58 3.66 1.13
N LYS A 481 5.88 2.58 0.79
CA LYS A 481 4.41 2.56 0.77
C LYS A 481 3.80 2.89 2.14
N TYR A 482 4.48 2.58 3.26
CA TYR A 482 3.98 2.71 4.62
C TYR A 482 4.77 3.68 5.50
N VAL A 483 5.82 4.29 4.96
CA VAL A 483 6.75 5.15 5.71
C VAL A 483 6.07 6.27 6.49
N VAL A 484 4.96 6.83 5.98
CA VAL A 484 4.18 7.82 6.75
C VAL A 484 3.52 7.24 8.00
N PHE A 485 3.00 6.02 7.93
CA PHE A 485 2.47 5.34 9.11
C PHE A 485 3.60 4.98 10.08
N GLU A 486 4.72 4.47 9.55
CA GLU A 486 5.91 4.14 10.34
C GLU A 486 6.43 5.35 11.12
N GLY A 487 6.57 6.50 10.44
CA GLY A 487 6.96 7.76 11.07
C GLY A 487 5.96 8.26 12.10
N GLY A 488 4.65 8.15 11.81
CA GLY A 488 3.59 8.49 12.76
C GLY A 488 3.62 7.58 14.00
N SER A 489 3.79 6.28 13.80
CA SER A 489 3.89 5.26 14.84
C SER A 489 5.11 5.48 15.74
N LEU A 490 6.25 5.81 15.15
CA LEU A 490 7.47 6.17 15.87
C LEU A 490 7.29 7.46 16.66
N LEU A 491 6.80 8.53 16.03
CA LEU A 491 6.57 9.82 16.67
C LEU A 491 5.59 9.71 17.84
N ALA A 492 4.47 9.03 17.63
CA ALA A 492 3.46 8.81 18.66
C ALA A 492 3.99 8.00 19.85
N LYS A 493 4.89 7.03 19.59
CA LYS A 493 5.54 6.26 20.65
C LYS A 493 6.50 7.14 21.46
N LEU A 494 7.33 7.94 20.77
CA LEU A 494 8.30 8.82 21.42
C LEU A 494 7.65 9.95 22.22
N MET A 495 6.51 10.47 21.73
CA MET A 495 5.81 11.60 22.35
C MET A 495 4.67 11.18 23.29
N ARG A 496 4.47 9.88 23.55
CA ARG A 496 3.36 9.36 24.36
C ARG A 496 3.20 10.09 25.69
N ASP A 497 4.31 10.27 26.40
CA ASP A 497 4.34 10.79 27.77
C ASP A 497 4.55 12.32 27.83
N ARG A 498 4.73 12.98 26.68
CA ARG A 498 4.88 14.44 26.62
C ARG A 498 3.52 15.10 26.45
N GLU A 499 2.91 15.53 27.55
CA GLU A 499 1.59 16.19 27.55
C GLU A 499 1.57 17.42 26.65
N ASP A 500 2.64 18.22 26.68
CA ASP A 500 2.78 19.40 25.83
C ASP A 500 2.66 19.07 24.34
N PHE A 501 2.99 17.87 23.88
CA PHE A 501 2.92 17.56 22.46
C PHE A 501 1.47 17.44 21.96
N TRP A 502 0.57 16.93 22.80
CA TRP A 502 -0.80 16.61 22.41
C TRP A 502 -1.74 17.79 22.70
N VAL A 503 -2.81 17.91 21.91
CA VAL A 503 -3.95 18.74 22.30
C VAL A 503 -4.87 17.87 23.15
N SER A 504 -5.17 18.29 24.38
CA SER A 504 -6.07 17.54 25.25
C SER A 504 -7.54 17.95 25.04
N ARG A 505 -8.46 17.04 25.36
CA ARG A 505 -9.90 17.34 25.34
C ARG A 505 -10.28 18.42 26.36
N MET A 506 -9.54 18.50 27.48
CA MET A 506 -9.77 19.52 28.50
C MET A 506 -9.43 20.91 27.94
N ASP A 507 -8.25 21.05 27.34
CA ASP A 507 -7.83 22.32 26.72
C ASP A 507 -8.79 22.75 25.60
N PHE A 508 -9.27 21.79 24.81
CA PHE A 508 -10.24 22.05 23.74
C PHE A 508 -11.60 22.51 24.28
N LYS A 509 -12.06 21.96 25.41
CA LYS A 509 -13.32 22.41 26.05
C LYS A 509 -13.21 23.83 26.63
N GLU A 510 -12.05 24.18 27.17
CA GLU A 510 -11.84 25.49 27.80
C GLU A 510 -11.57 26.59 26.77
N HIS A 511 -10.74 26.32 25.76
CA HIS A 511 -10.25 27.34 24.83
C HIS A 511 -10.82 27.19 23.42
N GLY A 512 -11.65 26.16 23.18
CA GLY A 512 -12.19 25.85 21.87
C GLY A 512 -11.10 25.62 20.83
N ILE A 513 -11.36 26.08 19.61
CA ILE A 513 -10.43 25.91 18.48
C ILE A 513 -9.13 26.73 18.60
N ASN A 514 -9.11 27.72 19.49
CA ASN A 514 -7.95 28.60 19.65
C ASN A 514 -6.73 27.84 20.19
N CYS A 515 -6.91 26.77 20.97
CA CYS A 515 -5.80 25.93 21.43
C CYS A 515 -5.09 25.26 20.24
N VAL A 516 -5.85 24.81 19.24
CA VAL A 516 -5.31 24.21 18.00
C VAL A 516 -4.55 25.27 17.20
N ARG A 517 -5.13 26.45 16.99
CA ARG A 517 -4.47 27.55 16.25
C ARG A 517 -3.14 27.96 16.87
N LYS A 518 -3.12 28.16 18.19
CA LYS A 518 -1.91 28.48 18.95
C LYS A 518 -0.85 27.39 18.84
N LYS A 519 -1.26 26.12 18.86
CA LYS A 519 -0.35 24.97 18.78
C LYS A 519 0.35 24.85 17.43
N PHE A 520 -0.37 25.11 16.35
CA PHE A 520 0.14 24.98 14.98
C PHE A 520 0.63 26.30 14.38
N GLY A 521 0.79 27.35 15.19
CA GLY A 521 1.33 28.64 14.73
C GLY A 521 0.44 29.36 13.72
N VAL A 522 -0.86 29.08 13.73
CA VAL A 522 -1.83 29.70 12.83
C VAL A 522 -2.41 30.93 13.53
N CYS A 523 -1.67 32.04 13.53
CA CYS A 523 -2.24 33.34 13.89
C CYS A 523 -3.20 33.77 12.78
N SER A 524 -4.38 34.24 13.19
CA SER A 524 -5.44 34.78 12.34
C SER A 524 -4.98 35.92 11.45
#